data_AF-A0A965JIC0-F1
#
_entry.id   AF-A0A965JIC0-F1
#
_cell.length_a   1.000
_cell.length_b   1.000
_cell.length_c   1.000
_cell.angle_alpha   90.00
_cell.angle_beta   90.00
_cell.angle_gamma   90.00
#
_symmetry.space_group_name_H-M   'P 1'
#
loop_
_entity.id
_entity.type
_entity.pdbx_description
1 polymer ?
#
loop_
_entity_poly.entity_id
_entity_poly.type
_entity_poly.pdbx_seq_one_letter_code
_entity_poly.pdbx_strand_id
1 'polypeptide(L)'
;MEFSRVTSGFAMRMHPIHQVWRRHLGVDYAAPTGTPVRSVGDGTVEFAGWQNGFGNVVHLSHGNGRVTVYGHLSRIDVRKGQRVQQGQRLGAVGATGWATGPHLHFEFRINGAHQDPLKVARASETVTLDANGKLQFSEIARVAQGKLEVAGSLAGGRSSFE
;
A
#
# COMPACT_ATOMS: atom_id res chain seq x y z
N MET A 1 9.81 4.14 9.04
CA MET A 1 9.51 5.48 9.59
C MET A 1 10.26 5.58 10.89
N GLU A 2 11.01 6.67 11.13
CA GLU A 2 11.87 6.75 12.32
C GLU A 2 11.06 6.80 13.62
N PHE A 3 9.85 7.37 13.65
CA PHE A 3 8.95 7.24 14.80
C PHE A 3 7.48 7.32 14.37
N SER A 4 6.64 6.38 14.83
CA SER A 4 5.19 6.53 14.85
C SER A 4 4.57 5.58 15.87
N ARG A 5 3.85 6.11 16.86
CA ARG A 5 2.93 5.31 17.67
C ARG A 5 1.63 5.15 16.87
N VAL A 6 1.12 3.93 16.75
CA VAL A 6 -0.24 3.70 16.24
C VAL A 6 -1.22 4.36 17.21
N THR A 7 -1.93 5.38 16.76
CA THR A 7 -2.89 6.12 17.60
C THR A 7 -4.33 5.67 17.40
N SER A 8 -4.65 5.07 16.26
CA SER A 8 -5.95 4.44 16.03
C SER A 8 -5.84 3.27 15.04
N GLY A 9 -6.41 2.12 15.39
CA GLY A 9 -6.44 0.93 14.55
C GLY A 9 -7.65 0.85 13.62
N PHE A 10 -7.72 -0.22 12.82
CA PHE A 10 -8.81 -0.55 11.90
C PHE A 10 -10.04 -1.05 12.67
N ALA A 11 -10.82 -0.14 13.26
CA ALA A 11 -11.96 -0.48 14.11
C ALA A 11 -13.10 0.56 13.98
N MET A 12 -14.29 0.20 14.47
CA MET A 12 -15.36 1.18 14.67
C MET A 12 -14.92 2.22 15.71
N ARG A 13 -15.01 3.51 15.39
CA ARG A 13 -14.78 4.59 16.35
C ARG A 13 -15.78 5.71 16.20
N MET A 14 -15.97 6.47 17.27
CA MET A 14 -16.71 7.72 17.23
C MET A 14 -15.96 8.72 16.32
N HIS A 15 -16.64 9.24 15.30
CA HIS A 15 -16.07 10.24 14.40
C HIS A 15 -15.89 11.55 15.17
N PRO A 16 -14.65 12.09 15.30
CA PRO A 16 -14.36 13.18 16.22
C PRO A 16 -15.10 14.48 15.86
N ILE A 17 -15.46 14.66 14.59
CA ILE A 17 -16.14 15.87 14.10
C ILE A 17 -17.66 15.70 14.03
N HIS A 18 -18.14 14.50 13.73
CA HIS A 18 -19.57 14.27 13.43
C HIS A 18 -20.28 13.51 14.55
N GLN A 19 -19.55 13.05 15.57
CA GLN A 19 -20.06 12.29 16.71
C GLN A 19 -20.96 11.11 16.30
N VAL A 20 -20.65 10.49 15.17
CA VAL A 20 -21.27 9.25 14.70
C VAL A 20 -20.28 8.11 14.73
N TRP A 21 -20.73 6.91 15.06
CA TRP A 21 -19.91 5.71 14.95
C TRP A 21 -19.59 5.44 13.48
N ARG A 22 -18.32 5.56 13.10
CA ARG A 22 -17.81 5.24 11.77
C ARG A 22 -16.68 4.25 11.85
N ARG A 23 -16.63 3.35 10.88
CA ARG A 23 -15.51 2.44 10.74
C ARG A 23 -14.28 3.24 10.31
N HIS A 24 -13.22 3.15 11.09
CA HIS A 24 -11.92 3.66 10.70
C HIS A 24 -11.31 2.63 9.74
N LEU A 25 -11.25 2.97 8.46
CA LEU A 25 -10.87 2.05 7.39
C LEU A 25 -9.35 2.10 7.07
N GLY A 26 -8.56 2.55 8.03
CA GLY A 26 -7.11 2.69 7.97
C GLY A 26 -6.46 2.64 9.35
N VAL A 27 -5.19 3.04 9.40
CA VAL A 27 -4.38 3.16 10.61
C VAL A 27 -3.84 4.57 10.69
N ASP A 28 -3.99 5.19 11.86
CA ASP A 28 -3.47 6.53 12.12
C ASP A 28 -2.11 6.43 12.83
N TYR A 29 -1.12 7.09 12.26
CA TYR A 29 0.25 7.18 12.78
C TYR A 29 0.52 8.63 13.18
N ALA A 30 0.48 8.94 14.47
CA ALA A 30 0.82 10.28 14.94
C ALA A 30 2.32 10.55 14.74
N ALA A 31 2.60 11.70 14.15
CA ALA A 31 3.95 12.21 13.92
C ALA A 31 3.90 13.74 13.72
N PRO A 32 4.96 14.49 14.05
CA PRO A 32 5.01 15.93 13.81
C PRO A 32 4.77 16.29 12.34
N THR A 33 4.14 17.43 12.09
CA THR A 33 4.02 18.00 10.74
C THR A 33 5.40 18.09 10.07
N GLY A 34 5.48 17.73 8.80
CA GLY A 34 6.72 17.73 8.04
C GLY A 34 7.49 16.40 8.08
N THR A 35 7.12 15.46 8.96
CA THR A 35 7.70 14.10 9.00
C THR A 35 7.58 13.43 7.62
N PRO A 36 8.66 12.89 7.04
CA PRO A 36 8.61 12.27 5.71
C PRO A 36 7.66 11.07 5.64
N VAL A 37 6.76 11.08 4.67
CA VAL A 37 5.90 9.93 4.35
C VAL A 37 6.49 9.21 3.15
N ARG A 38 6.69 7.89 3.28
CA ARG A 38 7.39 7.06 2.30
C ARG A 38 6.50 5.91 1.83
N SER A 39 6.69 5.49 0.58
CA SER A 39 6.01 4.33 0.03
C SER A 39 6.40 3.05 0.76
N VAL A 40 5.43 2.16 0.98
CA VAL A 40 5.67 0.83 1.56
C VAL A 40 6.08 -0.22 0.52
N GLY A 41 5.97 0.10 -0.78
CA GLY A 41 6.33 -0.79 -1.88
C GLY A 41 6.44 -0.07 -3.22
N ASP A 42 6.93 -0.74 -4.24
CA ASP A 42 6.98 -0.17 -5.59
C ASP A 42 5.57 0.06 -6.14
N GLY A 43 5.36 1.14 -6.90
CA GLY A 43 4.05 1.43 -7.44
C GLY A 43 3.98 2.60 -8.41
N THR A 44 2.77 2.88 -8.88
CA THR A 44 2.44 4.03 -9.73
C THR A 44 1.36 4.87 -9.06
N VAL A 45 1.56 6.19 -9.03
CA VAL A 45 0.62 7.12 -8.39
C VAL A 45 -0.67 7.20 -9.21
N GLU A 46 -1.78 6.69 -8.67
CA GLU A 46 -3.10 6.80 -9.31
C GLU A 46 -3.72 8.18 -9.09
N PHE A 47 -3.49 8.75 -7.91
CA PHE A 47 -4.01 10.06 -7.51
C PHE A 47 -3.02 10.76 -6.58
N ALA A 48 -2.91 12.08 -6.74
CA ALA A 48 -2.14 12.98 -5.89
C ALA A 48 -2.82 14.35 -5.90
N GLY A 49 -3.43 14.75 -4.79
CA GLY A 49 -4.18 16.00 -4.70
C GLY A 49 -5.07 16.08 -3.46
N TRP A 50 -6.04 16.98 -3.48
CA TRP A 50 -7.00 17.16 -2.38
C TRP A 50 -8.23 16.25 -2.53
N GLN A 51 -8.65 15.59 -1.45
CA GLN A 51 -9.86 14.75 -1.40
C GLN A 51 -10.60 14.87 -0.07
N ASN A 52 -11.44 15.91 0.08
CA ASN A 52 -12.38 16.10 1.19
C ASN A 52 -11.77 15.76 2.56
N GLY A 53 -12.32 14.77 3.26
CA GLY A 53 -11.89 14.34 4.60
C GLY A 53 -10.43 13.91 4.67
N PHE A 54 -9.82 13.41 3.58
CA PHE A 54 -8.39 13.07 3.58
C PHE A 54 -7.49 14.30 3.49
N GLY A 55 -8.00 15.46 3.07
CA GLY A 55 -7.18 16.61 2.72
C GLY A 55 -6.23 16.27 1.56
N ASN A 56 -4.96 16.65 1.66
CA ASN A 56 -3.96 16.21 0.70
C ASN A 56 -3.70 14.71 0.85
N VAL A 57 -3.83 13.98 -0.25
CA VAL A 57 -3.76 12.53 -0.27
C VAL A 57 -3.03 12.02 -1.51
N VAL A 58 -2.33 10.90 -1.34
CA VAL A 58 -1.71 10.13 -2.42
C VAL A 58 -2.30 8.72 -2.42
N HIS A 59 -2.78 8.26 -3.58
CA HIS A 59 -3.14 6.86 -3.82
C HIS A 59 -2.06 6.23 -4.69
N LEU A 60 -1.48 5.13 -4.24
CA LEU A 60 -0.40 4.43 -4.91
C LEU A 60 -0.82 2.99 -5.24
N SER A 61 -0.78 2.64 -6.52
CA SER A 61 -1.09 1.31 -7.01
C SER A 61 0.16 0.45 -7.09
N HIS A 62 0.07 -0.74 -6.49
CA HIS A 62 1.14 -1.74 -6.45
C HIS A 62 0.88 -2.90 -7.42
N GLY A 63 -0.10 -2.74 -8.33
CA GLY A 63 -0.56 -3.80 -9.22
C GLY A 63 -1.40 -4.88 -8.51
N ASN A 64 -2.02 -5.77 -9.30
CA ASN A 64 -2.88 -6.86 -8.83
C ASN A 64 -4.00 -6.37 -7.88
N GLY A 65 -4.57 -5.20 -8.18
CA GLY A 65 -5.64 -4.59 -7.39
C GLY A 65 -5.24 -4.08 -6.00
N ARG A 66 -3.93 -4.04 -5.67
CA ARG A 66 -3.42 -3.52 -4.40
C ARG A 66 -3.17 -2.02 -4.47
N VAL A 67 -3.74 -1.28 -3.53
CA VAL A 67 -3.59 0.18 -3.45
C VAL A 67 -3.28 0.57 -2.00
N THR A 68 -2.33 1.49 -1.82
CA THR A 68 -2.13 2.17 -0.55
C THR A 68 -2.54 3.62 -0.63
N VAL A 69 -3.06 4.15 0.48
CA VAL A 69 -3.54 5.53 0.60
C VAL A 69 -2.79 6.23 1.71
N TYR A 70 -2.33 7.46 1.44
CA TYR A 70 -1.57 8.30 2.36
C TYR A 70 -2.26 9.65 2.51
N GLY A 71 -3.05 9.81 3.57
CA GLY A 71 -3.88 11.01 3.82
C GLY A 71 -3.28 12.00 4.82
N HIS A 72 -3.98 13.14 4.94
CA HIS A 72 -3.68 14.26 5.84
C HIS A 72 -2.31 14.91 5.61
N LEU A 73 -1.77 14.85 4.40
CA LEU A 73 -0.42 15.34 4.11
C LEU A 73 -0.32 16.87 4.20
N SER A 74 0.78 17.41 4.73
CA SER A 74 1.05 18.86 4.67
C SER A 74 1.48 19.29 3.26
N ARG A 75 2.19 18.40 2.55
CA ARG A 75 2.63 18.57 1.17
C ARG A 75 2.66 17.24 0.44
N ILE A 76 2.52 17.32 -0.87
CA ILE A 76 2.65 16.19 -1.79
C ILE A 76 3.90 16.43 -2.64
N ASP A 77 4.81 15.44 -2.66
CA ASP A 77 6.09 15.52 -3.38
C ASP A 77 6.07 14.70 -4.70
N VAL A 78 4.91 14.14 -5.07
CA VAL A 78 4.71 13.27 -6.25
C VAL A 78 3.50 13.71 -7.06
N ARG A 79 3.39 13.23 -8.31
CA ARG A 79 2.27 13.53 -9.21
C ARG A 79 1.63 12.27 -9.79
N LYS A 80 0.37 12.37 -10.22
CA LYS A 80 -0.33 11.29 -10.92
C LYS A 80 0.50 10.74 -12.09
N GLY A 81 0.53 9.42 -12.23
CA GLY A 81 1.29 8.69 -13.25
C GLY A 81 2.77 8.47 -12.92
N GLN A 82 3.29 9.06 -11.85
CA GLN A 82 4.68 8.88 -11.45
C GLN A 82 4.91 7.46 -10.92
N ARG A 83 6.01 6.81 -11.36
CA ARG A 83 6.53 5.58 -10.75
C ARG A 83 7.31 5.91 -9.48
N VAL A 84 7.10 5.11 -8.45
CA VAL A 84 7.66 5.28 -7.12
C VAL A 84 8.25 3.96 -6.65
N GLN A 85 9.46 4.00 -6.10
CA GLN A 85 10.10 2.83 -5.50
C GLN A 85 9.73 2.69 -4.01
N GLN A 86 9.84 1.49 -3.47
CA GLN A 86 9.73 1.26 -2.04
C GLN A 86 10.66 2.21 -1.26
N GLY A 87 10.14 2.82 -0.19
CA GLY A 87 10.89 3.76 0.63
C GLY A 87 11.06 5.17 0.03
N GLN A 88 10.70 5.38 -1.25
CA GLN A 88 10.70 6.70 -1.86
C GLN A 88 9.67 7.60 -1.16
N ARG A 89 10.04 8.86 -0.99
CA ARG A 89 9.22 9.87 -0.33
C ARG A 89 8.05 10.29 -1.23
N LEU A 90 6.84 10.30 -0.66
CA LEU A 90 5.59 10.67 -1.32
C LEU A 90 5.14 12.10 -0.94
N GLY A 91 5.53 12.56 0.24
CA GLY A 91 5.08 13.81 0.83
C GLY A 91 5.53 13.92 2.27
N ALA A 92 4.76 14.68 3.06
CA ALA A 92 5.00 14.77 4.49
C ALA A 92 3.73 14.84 5.31
N VAL A 93 3.82 14.36 6.56
CA VAL A 93 2.75 14.39 7.55
C VAL A 93 2.23 15.83 7.73
N GLY A 94 0.92 15.95 7.89
CA GLY A 94 0.23 17.20 8.17
C GLY A 94 -1.02 16.94 8.99
N ALA A 95 -1.95 17.88 8.91
CA ALA A 95 -3.27 17.80 9.54
C ALA A 95 -4.34 18.38 8.59
N THR A 96 -4.19 18.18 7.28
CA THR A 96 -5.16 18.68 6.29
C THR A 96 -6.41 17.81 6.24
N GLY A 97 -7.55 18.38 5.85
CA GLY A 97 -8.81 17.65 5.81
C GLY A 97 -9.38 17.48 7.21
N TRP A 98 -9.98 16.33 7.49
CA TRP A 98 -10.61 16.02 8.78
C TRP A 98 -9.60 15.39 9.74
N ALA A 99 -8.68 16.22 10.25
CA ALA A 99 -7.66 15.81 11.22
C ALA A 99 -7.74 16.68 12.47
N THR A 100 -7.67 16.06 13.65
CA THR A 100 -7.64 16.79 14.95
C THR A 100 -6.24 17.23 15.35
N GLY A 101 -5.21 16.70 14.68
CA GLY A 101 -3.81 17.04 14.90
C GLY A 101 -2.90 16.33 13.89
N PRO A 102 -1.59 16.60 13.92
CA PRO A 102 -0.65 16.01 12.96
C PRO A 102 -0.56 14.49 13.04
N HIS A 103 -0.93 13.81 11.96
CA HIS A 103 -0.81 12.37 11.79
C HIS A 103 -0.84 11.96 10.32
N LEU A 104 -0.35 10.77 10.02
CA LEU A 104 -0.60 10.09 8.75
C LEU A 104 -1.81 9.17 8.90
N HIS A 105 -2.80 9.33 8.04
CA HIS A 105 -3.82 8.31 7.82
C HIS A 105 -3.38 7.37 6.71
N PHE A 106 -3.23 6.08 7.01
CA PHE A 106 -2.74 5.08 6.08
C PHE A 106 -3.78 3.99 5.85
N GLU A 107 -4.05 3.66 4.59
CA GLU A 107 -4.91 2.54 4.23
C GLU A 107 -4.20 1.57 3.29
N PHE A 108 -4.63 0.30 3.36
CA PHE A 108 -4.27 -0.72 2.40
C PHE A 108 -5.56 -1.33 1.84
N ARG A 109 -5.67 -1.41 0.51
CA ARG A 109 -6.86 -1.91 -0.19
C ARG A 109 -6.47 -3.03 -1.14
N ILE A 110 -7.29 -4.07 -1.22
CA ILE A 110 -7.18 -5.16 -2.21
C ILE A 110 -8.51 -5.23 -2.95
N ASN A 111 -8.50 -5.01 -4.26
CA ASN A 111 -9.70 -4.98 -5.11
C ASN A 111 -10.78 -4.04 -4.55
N GLY A 112 -10.37 -2.89 -4.04
CA GLY A 112 -11.26 -1.90 -3.42
C GLY A 112 -11.68 -2.20 -1.97
N ALA A 113 -11.46 -3.42 -1.46
CA ALA A 113 -11.76 -3.77 -0.08
C ALA A 113 -10.63 -3.35 0.86
N HIS A 114 -10.94 -2.56 1.89
CA HIS A 114 -9.98 -2.15 2.90
C HIS A 114 -9.52 -3.34 3.74
N GLN A 115 -8.21 -3.43 3.93
CA GLN A 115 -7.55 -4.45 4.73
C GLN A 115 -6.96 -3.79 5.98
N ASP A 116 -6.84 -4.57 7.05
CA ASP A 116 -6.06 -4.18 8.22
C ASP A 116 -4.57 -4.14 7.85
N PRO A 117 -3.94 -2.97 7.74
CA PRO A 117 -2.57 -2.86 7.26
C PRO A 117 -1.57 -3.54 8.22
N LEU A 118 -1.89 -3.65 9.51
CA LEU A 118 -1.03 -4.33 10.48
C LEU A 118 -1.02 -5.84 10.26
N LYS A 119 -2.16 -6.43 9.87
CA LYS A 119 -2.22 -7.85 9.48
C LYS A 119 -1.47 -8.11 8.18
N VAL A 120 -1.61 -7.22 7.20
CA VAL A 120 -0.87 -7.31 5.93
C VAL A 120 0.64 -7.22 6.16
N ALA A 121 1.10 -6.30 7.02
CA ALA A 121 2.51 -6.16 7.38
C ALA A 121 3.06 -7.43 8.05
N ARG A 122 2.33 -8.03 8.99
CA ARG A 122 2.73 -9.29 9.65
C ARG A 122 2.74 -10.48 8.69
N ALA A 123 1.77 -10.56 7.77
CA ALA A 123 1.78 -11.60 6.73
C ALA A 123 2.91 -11.41 5.71
N SER A 124 3.51 -10.21 5.66
CA SER A 124 4.65 -9.87 4.80
C SER A 124 5.99 -9.95 5.54
N GLU A 125 6.02 -10.33 6.83
CA GLU A 125 7.28 -10.69 7.48
C GLU A 125 7.93 -11.82 6.67
N THR A 126 9.17 -11.57 6.25
CA THR A 126 9.92 -12.48 5.41
C THR A 126 9.97 -13.85 6.07
N VAL A 127 9.28 -14.83 5.47
CA VAL A 127 9.51 -16.24 5.78
C VAL A 127 10.90 -16.54 5.26
N THR A 128 11.89 -16.50 6.15
CA THR A 128 13.23 -16.99 5.84
C THR A 128 13.14 -18.50 5.69
N LEU A 129 13.24 -18.97 4.45
CA LEU A 129 13.40 -20.39 4.18
C LEU A 129 14.75 -20.85 4.72
N ASP A 130 14.74 -21.91 5.52
CA ASP A 130 15.94 -22.63 5.91
C ASP A 130 16.56 -23.34 4.69
N ALA A 131 17.70 -24.01 4.86
CA ALA A 131 18.41 -24.64 3.75
C ALA A 131 17.53 -25.64 2.97
N ASN A 132 16.72 -26.44 3.69
CA ASN A 132 15.80 -27.39 3.10
C ASN A 132 14.63 -26.70 2.39
N GLY A 133 14.05 -25.67 2.99
CA GLY A 133 12.98 -24.87 2.38
C GLY A 133 13.44 -24.17 1.10
N LYS A 134 14.69 -23.70 1.03
CA LYS A 134 15.26 -23.12 -0.20
C LYS A 134 15.39 -24.15 -1.31
N LEU A 135 15.85 -25.36 -1.00
CA LEU A 135 15.97 -26.44 -1.98
C LEU A 135 14.59 -26.83 -2.53
N GLN A 136 13.61 -27.06 -1.66
CA GLN A 136 12.24 -27.37 -2.07
C GLN A 136 11.61 -26.26 -2.92
N PHE A 137 11.79 -25.00 -2.50
CA PHE A 137 11.30 -23.86 -3.27
C PHE A 137 11.96 -23.77 -4.66
N SER A 138 13.27 -24.00 -4.75
CA SER A 138 14.00 -23.97 -6.02
C SER A 138 13.50 -25.05 -7.00
N GLU A 139 13.16 -26.22 -6.49
CA GLU A 139 12.65 -27.33 -7.29
C GLU A 139 11.23 -27.05 -7.81
N ILE A 140 10.36 -26.52 -6.93
CA ILE A 140 9.01 -26.08 -7.32
C ILE A 140 9.08 -24.97 -8.36
N ALA A 141 9.95 -23.97 -8.15
CA ALA A 141 10.12 -22.84 -9.08
C ALA A 141 10.60 -23.33 -10.46
N ARG A 142 11.55 -24.27 -10.51
CA ARG A 142 12.04 -24.86 -11.76
C ARG A 142 10.93 -25.57 -12.53
N VAL A 143 10.11 -26.36 -11.83
CA VAL A 143 8.98 -27.07 -12.44
C VAL A 143 7.93 -26.08 -12.95
N ALA A 144 7.63 -25.02 -12.19
CA ALA A 144 6.70 -23.99 -12.61
C ALA A 144 7.19 -23.23 -13.85
N GLN A 145 8.48 -22.89 -13.92
CA GLN A 145 9.10 -22.26 -15.09
C GLN A 145 8.99 -23.15 -16.33
N GLY A 146 9.32 -24.45 -16.23
CA GLY A 146 9.19 -25.36 -17.37
C GLY A 146 7.76 -25.48 -17.88
N LYS A 147 6.76 -25.49 -16.98
CA LYS A 147 5.34 -25.49 -17.38
C LYS A 147 4.93 -24.19 -18.07
N LEU A 148 5.43 -23.05 -17.61
CA LEU A 148 5.19 -21.74 -18.24
C LEU A 148 5.84 -21.63 -19.61
N GLU A 149 7.05 -22.16 -19.81
CA GLU A 149 7.73 -22.20 -21.11
C GLU A 149 6.97 -23.07 -22.12
N VAL A 150 6.51 -24.25 -21.71
CA VAL A 150 5.69 -25.13 -22.56
C VAL A 150 4.35 -24.48 -22.88
N ALA A 151 3.71 -23.81 -21.91
CA ALA A 151 2.47 -23.07 -22.16
C ALA A 151 2.70 -21.90 -23.14
N GLY A 152 3.84 -21.20 -23.03
CA GLY A 152 4.24 -20.11 -23.92
C GLY A 152 4.50 -20.59 -25.36
N SER A 153 5.16 -21.75 -25.53
CA SER A 153 5.43 -22.31 -26.85
C SER A 153 4.16 -22.85 -27.53
N LEU A 154 3.23 -23.43 -26.77
CA LEU A 154 1.92 -23.86 -27.28
C LEU A 154 1.00 -22.69 -27.67
N ALA A 155 1.11 -21.54 -27.00
CA ALA A 155 0.37 -20.34 -27.36
C ALA A 155 0.92 -19.66 -28.64
N GLY A 156 2.25 -19.72 -28.87
CA GLY A 156 2.89 -19.19 -30.08
C GLY A 156 2.68 -20.04 -31.34
N GLY A 157 2.40 -21.34 -31.20
CA GLY A 157 2.21 -22.27 -32.32
C GLY A 157 0.86 -22.17 -33.05
N ARG A 158 -0.12 -21.40 -32.52
CA ARG A 158 -1.47 -21.29 -33.11
C ARG A 158 -1.64 -20.18 -34.16
N SER A 159 -0.60 -19.44 -34.53
CA SER A 159 -0.71 -18.36 -35.55
C SER A 159 -0.36 -18.77 -36.98
N SER A 160 -0.19 -20.06 -37.27
CA SER A 160 0.27 -20.53 -38.58
C SER A 160 -0.62 -21.65 -39.16
N PHE A 161 -1.93 -21.47 -39.23
CA PHE A 161 -2.77 -22.19 -40.20
C PHE A 161 -4.03 -21.35 -40.48
N GLU A 162 -4.08 -20.87 -41.74
CA GLU A 162 -5.19 -20.28 -42.53
C GLU A 162 -5.90 -19.01 -42.02
#